data_AF-A0A1H3BVI4-F1
#
_entry.id   AF-A0A1H3BVI4-F1
#
_cell.length_a   1.000
_cell.length_b   1.000
_cell.length_c   1.000
_cell.angle_alpha   90.00
_cell.angle_beta   90.00
_cell.angle_gamma   90.00
#
_symmetry.space_group_name_H-M   'P 1'
#
loop_
_entity.id
_entity.type
_entity.pdbx_description
1 polymer ?
#
loop_
_entity_poly.entity_id
_entity_poly.type
_entity_poly.pdbx_seq_one_letter_code
_entity_poly.pdbx_strand_id
1 'polypeptide(L)'
;MAKITLETRRAAYDEILESLGARYRQVLDELSYGPASARELAMRLWQKGSIPSPERNFVHPRLTELEQVELVSVIDKKPCPISGKTVAIYERVTKETHLKAMQGELALEPKEADHG
;
A
#
# COMPACT_ATOMS: atom_id res chain seq x y z
N MET A 1 -19.20 11.84 -22.54
CA MET A 1 -18.25 10.88 -23.15
C MET A 1 -16.85 11.24 -22.71
N ALA A 2 -16.30 10.56 -21.70
CA ALA A 2 -14.91 10.72 -21.31
C ALA A 2 -14.20 9.37 -21.49
N LYS A 3 -13.80 9.08 -22.73
CA LYS A 3 -12.79 8.05 -23.02
C LYS A 3 -11.43 8.60 -22.56
N ILE A 4 -11.24 8.76 -21.25
CA ILE A 4 -9.89 8.77 -20.70
C ILE A 4 -9.45 7.33 -20.87
N THR A 5 -8.76 7.09 -21.98
CA THR A 5 -8.40 5.78 -22.48
C THR A 5 -7.74 4.99 -21.35
N LEU A 6 -8.18 3.74 -21.16
CA LEU A 6 -7.57 2.76 -20.25
C LEU A 6 -6.04 2.69 -20.42
N GLU A 7 -5.53 3.06 -21.61
CA GLU A 7 -4.12 3.16 -21.95
C GLU A 7 -3.37 4.23 -21.13
N THR A 8 -3.87 5.46 -21.01
CA THR A 8 -3.22 6.51 -20.20
C THR A 8 -3.23 6.15 -18.72
N ARG A 9 -4.31 5.51 -18.25
CA ARG A 9 -4.45 5.06 -16.85
C ARG A 9 -3.50 3.91 -16.54
N ARG A 10 -3.29 2.99 -17.48
CA ARG A 10 -2.31 1.92 -17.37
C ARG A 10 -0.88 2.48 -17.35
N ALA A 11 -0.59 3.46 -18.20
CA ALA A 11 0.74 4.05 -18.32
C ALA A 11 1.17 4.71 -16.99
N ALA A 12 0.28 5.43 -16.32
CA ALA A 12 0.59 6.03 -15.01
C ALA A 12 0.96 4.98 -13.96
N TYR A 13 0.17 3.91 -13.82
CA TYR A 13 0.47 2.83 -12.87
C TYR A 13 1.82 2.14 -13.15
N ASP A 14 2.10 1.88 -14.43
CA ASP A 14 3.35 1.22 -14.86
C ASP A 14 4.57 2.14 -14.63
N GLU A 15 4.45 3.43 -14.99
CA GLU A 15 5.50 4.43 -14.79
C GLU A 15 5.87 4.59 -13.31
N ILE A 16 4.87 4.63 -12.42
CA ILE A 16 5.11 4.67 -10.98
C ILE A 16 5.87 3.41 -10.56
N LEU A 17 5.40 2.21 -10.94
CA LEU A 17 6.07 0.94 -10.61
C LEU A 17 7.51 0.85 -11.13
N GLU A 18 7.77 1.36 -12.33
CA GLU A 18 9.11 1.43 -12.92
C GLU A 18 10.00 2.39 -12.13
N SER A 19 9.46 3.56 -11.74
CA SER A 19 10.17 4.56 -10.94
C SER A 19 10.39 4.14 -9.47
N LEU A 20 9.65 3.14 -8.97
CA LEU A 20 9.83 2.64 -7.61
C LEU A 20 11.18 1.94 -7.43
N GLY A 21 11.94 2.39 -6.43
CA GLY A 21 13.18 1.73 -6.02
C GLY A 21 12.96 0.31 -5.47
N ALA A 22 14.03 -0.49 -5.44
CA ALA A 22 14.00 -1.91 -5.02
C ALA A 22 13.25 -2.16 -3.70
N ARG A 23 13.43 -1.27 -2.72
CA ARG A 23 12.82 -1.41 -1.39
C ARG A 23 11.29 -1.22 -1.40
N TYR A 24 10.75 -0.40 -2.31
CA TYR A 24 9.30 -0.26 -2.47
C TYR A 24 8.70 -1.52 -3.08
N ARG A 25 9.39 -2.08 -4.08
CA ARG A 25 8.99 -3.35 -4.71
C ARG A 25 8.96 -4.50 -3.70
N GLN A 26 9.90 -4.55 -2.77
CA GLN A 26 9.89 -5.55 -1.69
C GLN A 26 8.66 -5.42 -0.78
N VAL A 27 8.25 -4.19 -0.44
CA VAL A 27 7.03 -3.97 0.37
C VAL A 27 5.78 -4.39 -0.41
N LEU A 28 5.71 -4.04 -1.69
CA LEU A 28 4.61 -4.44 -2.58
C LEU A 28 4.55 -5.95 -2.80
N ASP A 29 5.69 -6.60 -2.93
CA ASP A 29 5.82 -8.05 -3.06
C ASP A 29 5.26 -8.76 -1.82
N GLU A 30 5.63 -8.28 -0.63
CA GLU A 30 5.09 -8.80 0.62
C GLU A 30 3.57 -8.65 0.73
N LEU A 31 3.03 -7.52 0.28
CA LEU A 31 1.58 -7.30 0.20
C LEU A 31 0.90 -8.14 -0.89
N SER A 32 1.65 -8.69 -1.83
CA SER A 32 1.14 -9.62 -2.84
C SER A 32 0.74 -10.97 -2.24
N TYR A 33 1.29 -11.33 -1.07
CA TYR A 33 0.90 -12.53 -0.33
C TYR A 33 -0.39 -12.34 0.49
N GLY A 34 -0.83 -11.09 0.67
CA GLY A 34 -2.04 -10.75 1.40
C GLY A 34 -1.91 -9.43 2.17
N PRO A 35 -3.04 -8.90 2.66
CA PRO A 35 -3.08 -7.66 3.42
C PRO A 35 -2.32 -7.80 4.74
N ALA A 36 -1.55 -6.77 5.10
CA ALA A 36 -0.69 -6.79 6.27
C ALA A 36 -0.49 -5.40 6.85
N SER A 37 -0.22 -5.32 8.16
CA SER A 37 0.18 -4.06 8.78
C SER A 37 1.62 -3.69 8.45
N ALA A 38 1.95 -2.39 8.57
CA ALA A 38 3.32 -1.91 8.42
C ALA A 38 4.33 -2.63 9.33
N ARG A 39 3.89 -3.11 10.51
CA ARG A 39 4.72 -3.90 11.42
C ARG A 39 4.93 -5.32 10.92
N GLU A 40 3.88 -5.98 10.42
CA GLU A 40 3.99 -7.33 9.85
C GLU A 40 4.88 -7.35 8.62
N LEU A 41 4.72 -6.36 7.73
CA LEU A 41 5.60 -6.18 6.57
C LEU A 41 7.07 -5.98 7.01
N ALA A 42 7.31 -5.16 8.03
CA ALA A 42 8.66 -4.98 8.58
C ALA A 42 9.22 -6.30 9.14
N MET A 43 8.43 -7.07 9.87
CA MET A 43 8.86 -8.37 10.39
C MET A 43 9.22 -9.35 9.28
N ARG A 44 8.40 -9.44 8.23
CA ARG A 44 8.69 -10.34 7.09
C ARG A 44 9.93 -9.91 6.30
N LEU A 45 10.07 -8.61 6.04
CA LEU A 45 11.26 -8.07 5.38
C LEU A 45 12.53 -8.27 6.21
N TRP A 46 12.43 -8.14 7.54
CA TRP A 46 13.54 -8.39 8.44
C TRP A 46 13.92 -9.88 8.48
N GLN A 47 12.93 -10.78 8.54
CA GLN A 47 13.16 -12.23 8.46
C GLN A 47 13.84 -12.63 7.13
N LYS A 48 13.52 -11.93 6.04
CA LYS A 48 14.19 -12.09 4.73
C LYS A 48 15.57 -11.40 4.64
N GLY A 49 16.02 -10.68 5.68
CA GLY A 49 17.27 -9.93 5.67
C GLY A 49 17.26 -8.67 4.79
N SER A 50 16.09 -8.18 4.38
CA SER A 50 15.93 -7.01 3.51
C SER A 50 16.03 -5.67 4.24
N ILE A 51 15.72 -5.66 5.54
CA ILE A 51 15.88 -4.51 6.43
C ILE A 51 16.64 -4.93 7.69
N PRO A 52 17.36 -4.02 8.37
CA PRO A 52 18.19 -4.38 9.52
C PRO A 52 17.38 -4.67 10.79
N SER A 53 16.18 -4.08 10.93
CA SER A 53 15.32 -4.24 12.10
C SER A 53 13.85 -4.38 11.70
N PRO A 54 13.02 -5.13 12.46
CA PRO A 54 11.58 -5.31 12.21
C PRO A 54 10.76 -4.10 12.69
N GLU A 55 11.27 -2.90 12.47
CA GLU A 55 10.63 -1.67 12.91
C GLU A 55 9.73 -1.09 11.81
N ARG A 56 8.55 -0.63 12.24
CA ARG A 56 7.59 0.04 11.36
C ARG A 56 8.21 1.22 10.61
N ASN A 57 9.17 1.93 11.22
CA ASN A 57 9.81 3.11 10.65
C ASN A 57 10.52 2.85 9.30
N PHE A 58 10.92 1.60 9.01
CA PHE A 58 11.53 1.23 7.72
C PHE A 58 10.51 1.09 6.59
N VAL A 59 9.24 0.85 6.93
CA VAL A 59 8.15 0.52 6.00
C VAL A 59 7.09 1.62 5.94
N HIS A 60 6.81 2.26 7.06
CA HIS A 60 5.79 3.31 7.21
C HIS A 60 5.91 4.43 6.18
N PRO A 61 7.06 5.13 6.02
CA PRO A 61 7.17 6.18 5.02
C PRO A 61 6.95 5.64 3.61
N ARG A 62 7.38 4.40 3.31
CA ARG A 62 7.13 3.80 2.00
C ARG A 62 5.67 3.47 1.76
N LEU A 63 4.98 2.96 2.78
CA LEU A 63 3.55 2.67 2.67
C LEU A 63 2.74 3.94 2.46
N THR A 64 3.07 5.02 3.17
CA THR A 64 2.45 6.33 2.94
C THR A 64 2.67 6.77 1.50
N GLU A 65 3.91 6.78 1.00
CA GLU A 65 4.18 7.16 -0.40
C GLU A 65 3.46 6.25 -1.40
N LEU A 66 3.43 4.93 -1.18
CA LEU A 66 2.71 3.98 -2.03
C LEU A 66 1.19 4.20 -2.01
N GLU A 67 0.65 4.66 -0.89
CA GLU A 67 -0.76 4.97 -0.72
C GLU A 67 -1.10 6.28 -1.45
N GLN A 68 -0.23 7.29 -1.38
CA GLN A 68 -0.37 8.54 -2.13
C GLN A 68 -0.40 8.33 -3.65
N VAL A 69 0.31 7.32 -4.15
CA VAL A 69 0.30 6.94 -5.58
C VAL A 69 -0.70 5.82 -5.91
N GLU A 70 -1.63 5.52 -4.99
CA GLU A 70 -2.71 4.54 -5.17
C GLU A 70 -2.24 3.10 -5.52
N LEU A 71 -1.01 2.74 -5.13
CA LEU A 71 -0.45 1.39 -5.29
C LEU A 71 -0.77 0.46 -4.11
N VAL A 72 -1.04 1.04 -2.94
CA VAL A 72 -1.56 0.33 -1.77
C VAL A 72 -2.72 1.11 -1.18
N SER A 73 -3.61 0.45 -0.46
CA SER A 73 -4.73 1.10 0.19
C SER A 73 -4.99 0.47 1.56
N VAL A 74 -5.51 1.27 2.49
CA VAL A 74 -5.82 0.81 3.84
C VAL A 74 -7.21 0.20 3.85
N ILE A 75 -7.28 -1.12 3.82
CA ILE A 75 -8.58 -1.82 3.86
C ILE A 75 -9.17 -1.85 5.26
N ASP A 76 -8.34 -1.98 6.30
CA ASP A 76 -8.78 -2.23 7.67
C ASP A 76 -7.87 -1.57 8.71
N LYS A 77 -8.33 -1.48 9.96
CA LYS A 77 -7.55 -0.95 11.09
C LYS A 77 -7.75 -1.90 12.28
N LYS A 78 -6.69 -2.57 12.72
CA LYS A 78 -6.74 -3.56 13.82
C LYS A 78 -6.00 -3.07 15.06
N PRO A 79 -6.53 -3.27 16.28
CA PRO A 79 -5.78 -3.00 17.50
C PRO A 79 -4.62 -4.00 17.66
N CYS A 80 -3.41 -3.47 17.88
CA CYS A 80 -2.21 -4.28 18.03
C CYS A 80 -2.12 -4.76 19.49
N PRO A 81 -2.18 -6.09 19.77
CA PRO A 81 -2.28 -6.61 21.14
C PRO A 81 -1.05 -6.32 22.01
N ILE A 82 0.11 -6.05 21.38
CA ILE A 82 1.37 -5.80 22.08
C ILE A 82 1.49 -4.34 22.52
N SER A 83 1.06 -3.40 21.68
CA SER A 83 1.24 -1.96 21.93
C SER A 83 -0.05 -1.25 22.37
N GLY A 84 -1.20 -1.90 22.28
CA GLY A 84 -2.52 -1.29 22.53
C GLY A 84 -2.96 -0.27 21.47
N LYS A 85 -2.13 0.00 20.46
CA LYS A 85 -2.37 1.00 19.41
C LYS A 85 -3.07 0.38 18.21
N THR A 86 -4.01 1.11 17.62
CA THR A 86 -4.64 0.75 16.35
C THR A 86 -3.63 0.86 15.22
N VAL A 87 -3.47 -0.21 14.44
CA VAL A 87 -2.58 -0.27 13.28
C VAL A 87 -3.40 -0.45 12.00
N ALA A 88 -3.05 0.32 10.97
CA ALA A 88 -3.64 0.19 9.65
C ALA A 88 -3.14 -1.09 8.97
N ILE A 89 -4.08 -1.81 8.34
CA ILE A 89 -3.85 -2.95 7.48
C ILE A 89 -3.89 -2.45 6.05
N TYR A 90 -2.76 -2.64 5.37
CA TYR A 90 -2.59 -2.23 3.98
C TYR A 90 -2.81 -3.44 3.07
N GLU A 91 -3.40 -3.19 1.92
CA GLU A 91 -3.55 -4.15 0.83
C GLU A 91 -2.91 -3.58 -0.44
N ARG A 92 -2.35 -4.46 -1.27
CA ARG A 92 -1.84 -4.08 -2.58
C ARG A 92 -3.01 -3.76 -3.50
N VAL A 93 -3.01 -2.55 -4.06
CA VAL A 93 -3.97 -2.17 -5.09
C VAL A 93 -3.49 -2.77 -6.40
N THR A 94 -4.25 -3.74 -6.89
CA THR A 94 -4.02 -4.29 -8.22
C THR A 94 -4.53 -3.31 -9.27
N LYS A 95 -4.02 -3.46 -10.49
CA LYS A 95 -4.49 -2.69 -11.64
C LYS A 95 -6.01 -2.76 -11.80
N GLU A 96 -6.62 -3.91 -11.53
CA GLU A 96 -8.07 -4.06 -11.60
C GLU A 96 -8.79 -3.24 -10.52
N THR A 97 -8.29 -3.26 -9.28
CA THR A 97 -8.81 -2.45 -8.17
C THR A 97 -8.72 -0.95 -8.46
N HIS A 98 -7.57 -0.48 -8.97
CA HIS A 98 -7.36 0.92 -9.33
C HIS A 98 -8.32 1.38 -10.44
N LEU A 99 -8.53 0.54 -11.47
CA LEU A 99 -9.48 0.83 -12.54
C LEU A 99 -10.93 0.91 -12.03
N LYS A 100 -11.33 -0.03 -11.16
CA LYS A 100 -12.67 -0.03 -10.53
C LYS A 100 -12.91 1.21 -9.66
N ALA A 101 -11.90 1.63 -8.89
CA ALA A 101 -11.96 2.85 -8.07
C ALA A 101 -12.15 4.11 -8.94
N MET A 102 -11.36 4.25 -10.02
CA MET A 102 -11.48 5.38 -10.96
C MET A 102 -12.77 5.39 -11.79
N GLN A 103 -13.43 4.23 -11.95
CA GLN A 103 -14.73 4.13 -12.61
C GLN A 103 -15.91 4.47 -11.68
N GLY A 104 -15.64 4.74 -10.40
CA GLY A 104 -16.67 5.02 -9.39
C GLY A 104 -17.48 3.80 -8.97
N GLU A 105 -17.05 2.59 -9.34
CA GLU A 105 -17.68 1.33 -8.92
C GLU A 105 -17.21 0.89 -7.52
N LEU A 106 -16.07 1.39 -7.05
CA LEU A 106 -15.56 1.15 -5.71
C LEU A 106 -15.35 2.49 -4.99
N ALA A 107 -16.25 2.82 -4.06
CA ALA A 107 -16.05 3.95 -3.15
C ALA A 107 -14.91 3.60 -2.17
N LEU A 108 -13.69 4.04 -2.49
CA LEU A 108 -12.65 4.17 -1.48
C LEU A 108 -13.07 5.34 -0.60
N GLU A 109 -13.84 5.06 0.46
CA GLU A 109 -14.23 6.09 1.43
C GLU A 109 -12.98 6.86 1.88
N PRO A 110 -13.01 8.20 1.94
CA PRO A 110 -11.88 8.98 2.41
C PRO A 110 -11.56 8.54 3.84
N LYS A 111 -10.47 7.80 4.00
CA LYS A 111 -9.98 7.39 5.32
C LYS A 111 -9.54 8.67 6.00
N GLU A 112 -10.37 9.17 6.92
CA GLU A 112 -10.02 10.26 7.83
C GLU A 112 -8.61 9.99 8.36
N ALA A 113 -7.67 10.81 7.88
CA ALA A 113 -6.32 10.85 8.38
C ALA A 113 -6.42 11.50 9.76
N ASP A 114 -6.61 10.65 10.78
CA ASP A 114 -6.41 10.99 12.18
C ASP A 114 -4.93 11.38 12.36
N HIS A 115 -4.62 12.62 12.02
CA HIS A 115 -3.47 13.33 12.54
C HIS A 115 -3.89 13.83 13.92
N GLY A 116 -3.52 13.06 14.94
CA GLY A 116 -3.61 13.46 16.34
C GLY A 116 -2.73 14.66 16.68
#